data_AF-A0A352VMJ3-F1
#
_entry.id   AF-A0A352VMJ3-F1
#
_cell.length_a   1.000
_cell.length_b   1.000
_cell.length_c   1.000
_cell.angle_alpha   90.00
_cell.angle_beta   90.00
_cell.angle_gamma   90.00
#
_symmetry.space_group_name_H-M   'P 1'
#
loop_
_entity.id
_entity.type
_entity.pdbx_description
1 polymer ?
#
loop_
_entity_poly.entity_id
_entity_poly.type
_entity_poly.pdbx_seq_one_letter_code
_entity_poly.pdbx_strand_id
1 'polypeptide(L)'
;LEYEQIREISLRLRAAEADRGRRFGKGYIPPRPKMEQSEVPLETTWDEVYAAALLVEMPVPREREHRVLTRTVSMQAKVVLILDALKQESRVEFTRLLVGFKDRMHGVMTFLAGLELTRRQVLLLRQTRPFSELWIYRRNEQVEEERWSEAEASDETRPEPQADGGAEA
;
A
#
# COMPACT_ATOMS: atom_id res chain seq x y z
N LEU A 1 -11.25 42.11 15.31
CA LEU A 1 -10.02 41.47 14.80
C LEU A 1 -9.77 40.13 15.49
N GLU A 2 -9.64 40.07 16.82
CA GLU A 2 -9.36 38.80 17.52
C GLU A 2 -10.45 37.72 17.36
N TYR A 3 -11.73 38.10 17.45
CA TYR A 3 -12.83 37.14 17.30
C TYR A 3 -12.87 36.49 15.90
N GLU A 4 -12.60 37.27 14.85
CA GLU A 4 -12.55 36.76 13.48
C GLU A 4 -11.37 35.81 13.28
N GLN A 5 -10.21 36.14 13.88
CA GLN A 5 -9.03 35.28 13.89
C GLN A 5 -9.30 33.96 14.61
N ILE A 6 -9.93 34.00 15.79
CA ILE A 6 -10.28 32.79 16.55
C ILE A 6 -11.27 31.93 15.76
N ARG A 7 -12.26 32.56 15.10
CA ARG A 7 -13.23 31.86 14.26
C ARG A 7 -12.58 31.20 13.04
N GLU A 8 -11.66 31.89 12.37
CA GLU A 8 -10.91 31.37 11.22
C GLU A 8 -10.02 30.19 11.63
N ILE A 9 -9.31 30.30 12.75
CA ILE A 9 -8.48 29.21 13.29
C ILE A 9 -9.35 28.00 13.64
N SER A 10 -10.48 28.21 14.30
CA SER A 10 -11.40 27.13 14.70
C SER A 10 -11.95 26.36 13.48
N LEU A 11 -12.28 27.07 12.40
CA LEU A 11 -12.73 26.46 11.14
C LEU A 11 -11.63 25.62 10.49
N ARG A 12 -10.39 26.12 10.44
CA ARG A 12 -9.23 25.38 9.92
C ARG A 12 -8.92 24.14 10.75
N LEU A 13 -8.99 24.24 12.08
CA LEU A 13 -8.77 23.11 12.98
C LEU A 13 -9.83 22.03 12.79
N ARG A 14 -11.11 22.39 12.65
CA ARG A 14 -12.19 21.43 12.37
C ARG A 14 -12.00 20.69 11.05
N ALA A 15 -11.54 21.39 10.00
CA ALA A 15 -11.23 20.75 8.72
C ALA A 15 -10.03 19.79 8.85
N ALA A 16 -8.97 20.21 9.53
CA ALA A 16 -7.78 19.38 9.76
C ALA A 16 -8.08 18.14 10.63
N GLU A 17 -8.99 18.25 11.60
CA GLU A 17 -9.49 17.14 12.41
C GLU A 17 -10.28 16.14 11.57
N ALA A 18 -11.19 16.61 10.71
CA ALA A 18 -11.93 15.75 9.79
C ALA A 18 -10.97 15.01 8.82
N ASP A 19 -9.95 15.70 8.31
CA ASP A 19 -8.91 15.09 7.48
C ASP A 19 -8.00 14.13 8.24
N ARG A 20 -7.82 14.33 9.54
CA ARG A 20 -7.11 13.39 10.41
C ARG A 20 -7.96 12.17 10.71
N GLY A 21 -9.27 12.32 10.96
CA GLY A 21 -10.21 11.22 11.17
C GLY A 21 -10.38 10.33 9.93
N ARG A 22 -10.26 10.91 8.73
CA ARG A 22 -10.20 10.18 7.45
C ARG A 22 -8.92 9.36 7.25
N ARG A 23 -7.87 9.65 8.02
CA ARG A 23 -6.61 8.89 8.01
C ARG A 23 -6.66 7.86 9.13
N PHE A 24 -7.08 6.64 8.79
CA PHE A 24 -6.94 5.51 9.71
C PHE A 24 -5.46 5.35 10.10
N GLY A 25 -5.20 5.41 11.40
CA GLY A 25 -3.87 5.28 11.97
C GLY A 25 -3.32 3.87 11.73
N LYS A 26 -2.11 3.82 11.16
CA LYS A 26 -1.23 2.66 10.93
C LYS A 26 -1.95 1.45 10.30
N GLY A 27 -1.53 1.07 9.10
CA GLY A 27 -2.02 -0.14 8.41
C GLY A 27 -1.95 -1.40 9.28
N TYR A 28 -2.50 -2.50 8.78
CA TYR A 28 -2.68 -3.76 9.51
C TYR A 28 -1.52 -4.10 10.46
N ILE A 29 -1.79 -3.94 11.77
CA ILE A 29 -0.94 -4.46 12.84
C ILE A 29 -1.63 -5.74 13.29
N PRO A 30 -1.03 -6.92 13.09
CA PRO A 30 -1.59 -8.14 13.64
C PRO A 30 -1.71 -7.97 15.16
N PRO A 31 -2.84 -8.37 15.77
CA PRO A 31 -2.99 -8.30 17.21
C PRO A 31 -1.82 -9.04 17.85
N ARG A 32 -1.11 -8.37 18.78
CA ARG A 32 -0.04 -9.00 19.55
C ARG A 32 -0.64 -10.28 20.16
N PRO A 33 -0.02 -11.45 19.95
CA PRO A 33 -0.45 -12.67 20.64
C PRO A 33 -0.51 -12.35 22.13
N LYS A 34 -1.69 -12.50 22.73
CA LYS A 34 -1.82 -12.38 24.19
C LYS A 34 -1.03 -13.56 24.75
N MET A 35 0.19 -13.30 25.23
CA MET A 35 0.85 -14.25 26.11
C MET A 35 -0.04 -14.34 27.34
N GLU A 36 -0.45 -15.55 27.70
CA GLU A 36 -1.06 -15.76 29.01
C GLU A 36 -0.05 -15.29 30.04
N GLN A 37 -0.38 -14.21 30.74
CA GLN A 37 0.42 -13.74 31.85
C GLN A 37 0.19 -14.73 32.97
N SER A 38 1.04 -15.76 33.04
CA SER A 38 1.12 -16.57 34.24
C SER A 38 1.69 -15.67 35.32
N GLU A 39 0.91 -15.39 36.37
CA GLU A 39 1.44 -14.83 37.60
C GLU A 39 2.41 -15.87 38.18
N VAL A 40 3.70 -15.71 37.89
CA VAL A 40 4.74 -16.49 38.56
C VAL A 40 5.06 -15.73 39.84
N PRO A 41 4.65 -16.21 41.02
CA PRO A 41 5.02 -15.57 42.27
C PRO A 41 6.54 -15.56 42.38
N LEU A 42 7.12 -14.38 42.57
CA LEU A 42 8.54 -14.23 42.80
C LEU A 42 8.82 -14.56 44.27
N GLU A 43 9.36 -15.75 44.52
CA GLU A 43 9.93 -16.09 45.83
C GLU A 43 11.37 -15.56 45.88
N THR A 44 11.61 -14.54 46.69
CA THR A 44 12.95 -13.93 46.84
C THR A 44 13.16 -13.41 48.27
N THR A 45 14.42 -13.23 48.66
CA THR A 45 14.81 -12.61 49.93
C THR A 45 15.24 -11.16 49.75
N TRP A 46 15.23 -10.37 50.82
CA TRP A 46 15.70 -8.97 50.77
C TRP A 46 17.18 -8.85 50.38
N ASP A 47 18.00 -9.83 50.75
CA ASP A 47 19.42 -9.87 50.41
C ASP A 47 19.62 -10.11 48.91
N GLU A 48 18.82 -10.97 48.28
CA GLU A 48 18.82 -11.19 46.83
C GLU A 48 18.39 -9.94 46.06
N VAL A 49 17.36 -9.24 46.54
CA VAL A 49 16.90 -7.97 45.95
C VAL A 49 18.00 -6.92 46.05
N TYR A 50 18.66 -6.82 47.21
CA TYR A 50 19.76 -5.88 47.42
C TYR A 50 20.96 -6.20 46.54
N ALA A 51 21.36 -7.47 46.47
CA ALA A 51 22.45 -7.93 45.59
C ALA A 51 22.14 -7.65 44.11
N ALA A 52 20.91 -7.89 43.66
CA ALA A 52 20.48 -7.61 42.29
C ALA A 52 20.50 -6.11 41.98
N ALA A 53 20.07 -5.25 42.91
CA ALA A 53 20.08 -3.81 42.73
C ALA A 53 21.50 -3.26 42.56
N LEU A 54 22.48 -3.83 43.26
CA LEU A 54 23.90 -3.45 43.13
C LEU A 54 24.51 -3.82 41.76
N LEU A 55 23.91 -4.76 41.02
CA LEU A 55 24.34 -5.14 39.67
C LEU A 55 23.79 -4.21 38.57
N VAL A 56 22.91 -3.27 38.91
CA VAL A 56 22.31 -2.36 37.93
C VAL A 56 23.28 -1.23 37.59
N GLU A 57 23.94 -1.34 36.45
CA GLU A 57 24.70 -0.25 35.87
C GLU A 57 23.77 0.74 35.15
N MET A 58 23.97 2.05 35.39
CA MET A 58 23.27 3.07 34.62
C MET A 58 23.66 2.92 33.14
N PRO A 59 22.69 2.82 32.22
CA PRO A 59 23.01 2.75 30.80
C PRO A 59 23.80 4.01 30.44
N VAL A 60 25.03 3.82 29.96
CA VAL A 60 25.80 4.94 29.39
C VAL A 60 24.92 5.56 28.30
N PRO A 61 24.58 6.85 28.39
CA PRO A 61 23.81 7.52 27.36
C PRO A 61 24.58 7.37 26.05
N ARG A 62 24.12 6.47 25.19
CA ARG A 62 24.66 6.41 23.84
C ARG A 62 24.09 7.63 23.14
N GLU A 63 24.90 8.67 23.00
CA GLU A 63 24.71 9.68 21.95
C GLU A 63 24.83 8.97 20.60
N ARG A 64 23.79 8.23 20.23
CA ARG A 64 23.61 7.79 18.87
C ARG A 64 23.16 9.04 18.14
N GLU A 65 24.07 9.70 17.45
CA GLU A 65 23.69 10.56 16.33
C GLU A 65 22.86 9.69 15.37
N HIS A 66 21.53 9.74 15.51
CA HIS A 66 20.63 9.08 14.59
C HIS A 66 20.60 9.93 13.31
N ARG A 67 21.68 9.85 12.51
CA ARG A 67 21.70 10.44 11.17
C ARG A 67 20.85 9.60 10.26
N VAL A 68 19.59 10.01 10.10
CA VAL A 68 18.73 9.52 9.01
C VAL A 68 19.30 10.07 7.71
N LEU A 69 20.22 9.34 7.09
CA LEU A 69 20.59 9.58 5.70
C LEU A 69 19.44 9.05 4.84
N THR A 70 18.42 9.87 4.62
CA THR A 70 17.39 9.56 3.62
C THR A 70 18.08 9.57 2.25
N ARG A 71 18.33 8.39 1.68
CA ARG A 71 18.63 8.32 0.24
C ARG A 71 17.37 8.77 -0.48
N THR A 72 17.43 9.94 -1.10
CA THR A 72 16.31 10.51 -1.84
C THR A 72 16.06 9.65 -3.08
N VAL A 73 14.95 8.94 -3.09
CA VAL A 73 14.51 8.22 -4.29
C VAL A 73 13.81 9.21 -5.21
N SER A 74 14.41 9.46 -6.38
CA SER A 74 13.87 10.42 -7.35
C SER A 74 12.56 9.93 -7.98
N MET A 75 11.53 10.78 -7.92
CA MET A 75 10.26 10.59 -8.63
C MET A 75 10.47 10.46 -10.14
N GLN A 76 11.30 11.33 -10.73
CA GLN A 76 11.56 11.34 -12.17
C GLN A 76 12.23 10.06 -12.64
N ALA A 77 13.18 9.53 -11.85
CA ALA A 77 13.81 8.25 -12.15
C ALA A 77 12.79 7.09 -12.18
N LYS A 78 11.77 7.13 -11.31
CA LYS A 78 10.71 6.12 -11.31
C LYS A 78 9.72 6.27 -12.46
N VAL A 79 9.43 7.50 -12.89
CA VAL A 79 8.67 7.75 -14.12
C VAL A 79 9.38 7.16 -15.34
N VAL A 80 10.68 7.43 -15.49
CA VAL A 80 11.49 6.88 -16.60
C VAL A 80 11.50 5.36 -16.57
N LEU A 81 11.73 4.76 -15.39
CA LEU A 81 11.70 3.30 -15.20
C LEU A 81 10.40 2.66 -15.70
N ILE A 82 9.24 3.23 -15.33
CA ILE A 82 7.93 2.71 -15.75
C ILE A 82 7.77 2.82 -17.27
N LEU A 83 8.08 4.00 -17.83
CA LEU A 83 7.92 4.24 -19.27
C LEU A 83 8.86 3.37 -20.10
N ASP A 84 10.09 3.14 -19.65
CA ASP A 84 11.04 2.27 -20.35
C ASP A 84 10.63 0.80 -20.31
N ALA A 85 10.03 0.33 -19.21
CA ALA A 85 9.46 -1.01 -19.15
C ALA A 85 8.30 -1.17 -20.17
N LEU A 86 7.41 -0.17 -20.25
CA LEU A 86 6.29 -0.16 -21.19
C LEU A 86 6.69 0.09 -22.66
N LYS A 87 7.96 0.40 -22.95
CA LYS A 87 8.47 0.42 -24.33
C LYS A 87 8.74 -0.98 -24.85
N GLN A 88 9.10 -1.92 -23.96
CA GLN A 88 9.44 -3.28 -24.35
C GLN A 88 8.23 -4.22 -24.29
N GLU A 89 7.33 -3.99 -23.34
CA GLU A 89 6.17 -4.84 -23.09
C GLU A 89 4.89 -3.98 -23.05
N SER A 90 3.77 -4.54 -23.52
CA SER A 90 2.44 -3.87 -23.50
C SER A 90 1.93 -3.60 -22.08
N ARG A 91 2.30 -4.50 -21.16
CA ARG A 91 1.97 -4.42 -19.74
C ARG A 91 3.13 -4.93 -18.90
N VAL A 92 3.23 -4.45 -17.67
CA VAL A 92 4.24 -4.89 -16.71
C VAL A 92 3.65 -5.03 -15.30
N GLU A 93 4.09 -6.06 -14.59
CA GLU A 93 3.80 -6.24 -13.17
C GLU A 93 4.54 -5.18 -12.35
N PHE A 94 3.85 -4.57 -11.38
CA PHE A 94 4.45 -3.58 -10.51
C PHE A 94 5.61 -4.17 -9.69
N THR A 95 5.47 -5.40 -9.22
CA THR A 95 6.52 -6.10 -8.46
C THR A 95 7.80 -6.31 -9.28
N ARG A 96 7.68 -6.52 -10.60
CA ARG A 96 8.83 -6.64 -11.51
C ARG A 96 9.66 -5.35 -11.58
N LEU A 97 9.04 -4.19 -11.47
CA LEU A 97 9.74 -2.89 -11.42
C LEU A 97 10.52 -2.66 -10.11
N LEU A 98 10.27 -3.48 -9.10
CA LEU A 98 10.92 -3.38 -7.79
C LEU A 98 12.10 -4.34 -7.63
N VAL A 99 12.31 -5.26 -8.57
CA VAL A 99 13.42 -6.22 -8.53
C VAL A 99 14.75 -5.46 -8.47
N GLY A 100 15.62 -5.87 -7.54
CA GLY A 100 16.94 -5.26 -7.34
C GLY A 100 16.96 -4.06 -6.38
N PHE A 101 15.80 -3.51 -5.98
CA PHE A 101 15.74 -2.46 -4.96
C PHE A 101 15.57 -3.07 -3.56
N LYS A 102 16.42 -2.65 -2.61
CA LYS A 102 16.38 -3.11 -1.20
C LYS A 102 15.55 -2.22 -0.27
N ASP A 103 15.33 -0.97 -0.67
CA ASP A 103 14.64 0.03 0.15
C ASP A 103 13.15 0.15 -0.23
N ARG A 104 12.28 0.10 0.79
CA ARG A 104 10.83 0.30 0.66
C ARG A 104 10.46 1.61 -0.02
N MET A 105 11.29 2.65 0.11
CA MET A 105 11.09 3.93 -0.56
C MET A 105 11.06 3.81 -2.09
N HIS A 106 11.76 2.83 -2.67
CA HIS A 106 11.63 2.56 -4.11
C HIS A 106 10.23 2.07 -4.48
N GLY A 107 9.61 1.22 -3.66
CA GLY A 107 8.22 0.81 -3.85
C GLY A 107 7.26 1.99 -3.77
N VAL A 108 7.37 2.79 -2.71
CA VAL A 108 6.51 3.99 -2.52
C VAL A 108 6.65 4.96 -3.68
N MET A 109 7.87 5.31 -4.07
CA MET A 109 8.09 6.27 -5.16
C MET A 109 7.70 5.73 -6.54
N THR A 110 7.85 4.42 -6.79
CA THR A 110 7.38 3.81 -8.04
C THR A 110 5.86 3.83 -8.11
N PHE A 111 5.18 3.57 -7.00
CA PHE A 111 3.73 3.64 -6.94
C PHE A 111 3.22 5.08 -7.15
N LEU A 112 3.82 6.07 -6.48
CA LEU A 112 3.48 7.48 -6.70
C LEU A 112 3.74 7.90 -8.14
N ALA A 113 4.85 7.47 -8.75
CA ALA A 113 5.14 7.72 -10.16
C ALA A 113 4.07 7.13 -11.09
N GLY A 114 3.61 5.91 -10.82
CA GLY A 114 2.49 5.29 -11.53
C GLY A 114 1.21 6.13 -11.40
N LEU A 115 0.83 6.53 -10.18
CA LEU A 115 -0.35 7.37 -9.96
C LEU A 115 -0.26 8.73 -10.66
N GLU A 116 0.92 9.34 -10.69
CA GLU A 116 1.15 10.59 -11.41
C GLU A 116 0.98 10.42 -12.93
N LEU A 117 1.45 9.30 -13.49
CA LEU A 117 1.28 8.99 -14.91
C LEU A 117 -0.17 8.67 -15.26
N THR A 118 -0.91 7.98 -14.38
CA THR A 118 -2.36 7.78 -14.52
C THR A 118 -3.13 9.10 -14.44
N ARG A 119 -2.74 10.00 -13.52
CA ARG A 119 -3.34 11.35 -13.39
C ARG A 119 -3.16 12.15 -14.67
N ARG A 120 -2.01 12.02 -15.34
CA ARG A 120 -1.71 12.63 -16.65
C ARG A 120 -2.26 11.84 -17.83
N GLN A 121 -2.96 10.73 -17.56
CA GLN A 121 -3.58 9.91 -18.58
C GLN A 121 -2.55 9.36 -19.60
N VAL A 122 -1.36 8.98 -19.12
CA VAL A 122 -0.28 8.39 -19.93
C VAL A 122 -0.32 6.86 -19.93
N LEU A 123 -0.74 6.27 -18.82
CA LEU A 123 -0.86 4.82 -18.63
C LEU A 123 -2.08 4.50 -17.75
N LEU A 124 -2.38 3.22 -17.60
CA LEU A 124 -3.41 2.73 -16.68
C LEU A 124 -2.83 1.76 -15.66
N LEU A 125 -3.43 1.76 -14.47
CA LEU A 125 -3.12 0.84 -13.39
C LEU A 125 -4.35 -0.02 -13.13
N ARG A 126 -4.20 -1.34 -13.08
CA ARG A 126 -5.30 -2.28 -12.81
C ARG A 126 -4.93 -3.22 -11.68
N GLN A 127 -5.90 -3.46 -10.80
CA GLN A 127 -5.77 -4.42 -9.71
C GLN A 127 -7.06 -5.22 -9.63
N THR A 128 -6.94 -6.55 -9.55
CA THR A 128 -8.12 -7.45 -9.57
C THR A 128 -8.84 -7.49 -8.23
N ARG A 129 -8.10 -7.39 -7.12
CA ARG A 129 -8.62 -7.39 -5.74
C ARG A 129 -7.72 -6.50 -4.88
N PRO A 130 -8.18 -5.97 -3.73
CA PRO A 130 -7.34 -5.17 -2.85
C PRO A 130 -6.04 -5.91 -2.50
N PHE A 131 -4.91 -5.22 -2.69
CA PHE A 131 -3.55 -5.73 -2.44
C PHE A 131 -3.09 -6.94 -3.29
N SER A 132 -3.82 -7.30 -4.37
CA SER A 132 -3.29 -8.23 -5.39
C SER A 132 -2.22 -7.55 -6.27
N GLU A 133 -1.60 -8.30 -7.17
CA GLU A 133 -0.62 -7.74 -8.11
C GLU A 133 -1.20 -6.54 -8.87
N LEU A 134 -0.41 -5.46 -8.94
CA LEU A 134 -0.78 -4.24 -9.61
C LEU A 134 -0.19 -4.25 -11.01
N TRP A 135 -1.05 -4.31 -12.02
CA TRP A 135 -0.64 -4.32 -13.41
C TRP A 135 -0.61 -2.90 -13.98
N ILE A 136 0.42 -2.59 -14.74
CA ILE A 136 0.61 -1.31 -15.42
C ILE A 136 0.47 -1.54 -16.92
N TYR A 137 -0.44 -0.81 -17.56
CA TYR A 137 -0.77 -0.94 -18.97
C TYR A 137 -0.47 0.33 -19.75
N ARG A 138 -0.05 0.18 -21.00
CA ARG A 138 -0.03 1.29 -21.94
C ARG A 138 -1.47 1.67 -22.31
N ARG A 139 -1.72 2.97 -22.43
CA ARG A 139 -3.08 3.49 -22.65
C ARG A 139 -3.75 3.02 -23.94
N ASN A 140 -2.98 2.74 -24.98
CA ASN A 140 -3.54 2.43 -26.28
C ASN A 140 -3.96 0.95 -26.42
N GLU A 141 -3.57 0.07 -25.51
CA GLU A 141 -3.77 -1.39 -25.63
C GLU A 141 -4.99 -1.90 -24.84
N GLN A 142 -5.57 -1.10 -23.93
CA GLN A 142 -6.80 -1.48 -23.22
C GLN A 142 -8.05 -1.50 -24.10
N VAL A 143 -8.07 -0.73 -25.20
CA VAL A 143 -9.20 -0.71 -26.15
C VAL A 143 -9.43 -2.11 -26.75
N GLU A 144 -8.39 -2.94 -26.78
CA GLU A 144 -8.47 -4.31 -27.29
C GLU A 144 -8.93 -5.28 -26.19
N GLU A 145 -8.28 -5.36 -25.02
CA GLU A 145 -8.63 -6.33 -23.95
C GLU A 145 -10.08 -6.18 -23.42
N GLU A 146 -10.62 -4.96 -23.32
CA GLU A 146 -12.03 -4.75 -22.92
C GLU A 146 -13.00 -5.28 -23.97
N ARG A 147 -12.70 -5.05 -25.27
CA ARG A 147 -13.47 -5.59 -26.41
C ARG A 147 -13.44 -7.11 -26.47
N TRP A 148 -12.31 -7.75 -26.15
CA TRP A 148 -12.21 -9.21 -26.12
C TRP A 148 -13.02 -9.81 -24.96
N SER A 149 -13.00 -9.18 -23.77
CA SER A 149 -13.79 -9.68 -22.62
C SER A 149 -15.30 -9.50 -22.78
N GLU A 150 -15.75 -8.43 -23.43
CA GLU A 150 -17.17 -8.22 -23.76
C GLU A 150 -17.66 -9.16 -24.87
N ALA A 151 -16.79 -9.48 -25.85
CA ALA A 151 -17.10 -10.42 -26.93
C ALA A 151 -17.18 -11.87 -26.45
N GLU A 152 -16.29 -12.32 -25.57
CA GLU A 152 -16.34 -13.67 -24.99
C GLU A 152 -17.53 -13.85 -24.04
N ALA A 153 -17.86 -12.83 -23.23
CA ALA A 153 -19.03 -12.87 -22.34
C ALA A 153 -20.37 -12.88 -23.11
N SER A 154 -20.41 -12.34 -24.33
CA SER A 154 -21.63 -12.32 -25.15
C SER A 154 -21.83 -13.61 -25.98
N ASP A 155 -20.77 -14.36 -26.27
CA ASP A 155 -20.87 -15.63 -27.01
C ASP A 155 -21.32 -16.80 -26.11
N GLU A 156 -21.03 -16.73 -24.80
CA GLU A 156 -21.38 -17.78 -23.84
C GLU A 156 -22.88 -17.78 -23.42
N THR A 157 -23.66 -16.79 -23.87
CA THR A 157 -25.09 -16.65 -23.50
C THR A 157 -26.07 -17.10 -24.59
N ARG A 158 -25.61 -17.77 -25.66
CA ARG A 158 -26.51 -18.26 -26.72
C ARG A 158 -27.06 -19.64 -26.34
N PRO A 159 -28.33 -19.78 -25.90
CA PRO A 159 -28.92 -21.11 -25.73
C PRO A 159 -28.96 -21.83 -27.07
N GLU A 160 -28.53 -23.10 -27.09
CA GLU A 160 -28.65 -23.95 -28.27
C GLU A 160 -30.11 -23.96 -28.77
N PRO A 161 -30.35 -23.86 -30.09
CA PRO A 161 -31.69 -23.98 -30.62
C PRO A 161 -32.16 -25.41 -30.40
N GLN A 162 -33.10 -25.57 -29.46
CA GLN A 162 -33.81 -26.81 -29.24
C GLN A 162 -34.52 -27.16 -30.56
N ALA A 163 -34.03 -28.19 -31.24
CA ALA A 163 -34.61 -28.69 -32.48
C ALA A 163 -36.00 -29.26 -32.17
N ASP A 164 -37.02 -28.45 -32.44
CA ASP A 164 -38.42 -28.89 -32.47
C ASP A 164 -38.60 -29.79 -33.69
N GLY A 165 -38.56 -31.11 -33.45
CA GLY A 165 -38.83 -32.15 -34.42
C GLY A 165 -40.25 -32.67 -34.24
N GLY A 166 -41.24 -31.88 -34.65
CA GLY A 166 -42.60 -32.35 -34.90
C GLY A 166 -42.78 -32.79 -36.35
N ALA A 167 -43.25 -34.03 -36.56
CA ALA A 167 -44.15 -34.49 -37.65
C ALA A 167 -44.30 -36.02 -37.54
N GLU A 168 -45.45 -36.52 -37.07
CA GLU A 168 -46.55 -37.07 -37.89
C GLU A 168 -46.31 -38.51 -38.41
N ALA A 169 -47.00 -39.49 -37.79
CA ALA A 169 -47.94 -40.43 -38.41
C ALA A 169 -48.36 -41.53 -37.41
#